data_AF-W2THE4-F1
#
_entry.id   AF-W2THE4-F1
#
_cell.length_a   1.000
_cell.length_b   1.000
_cell.length_c   1.000
_cell.angle_alpha   90.00
_cell.angle_beta   90.00
_cell.angle_gamma   90.00
#
_symmetry.space_group_name_H-M   'P 1'
#
loop_
_entity.id
_entity.type
_entity.pdbx_description
1 polymer ?
#
loop_
_entity_poly.entity_id
_entity_poly.type
_entity_poly.pdbx_seq_one_letter_code
_entity_poly.pdbx_strand_id
1 'polypeptide(L)'
;MIVGAGILAGIFSLNHSVPDLSVLLSNSTDSHERHSYRRFSDMEIRMMYGAFTAITLCANLIFALAPSEDIPDCIEGKHNKIQRTFKDQMDQVLAIFVDKRMIALSPLFLHLGFYTSFWVCVYPTTLIFTKSLSKYIYLPAFYSLAVGLGEVVSE
;
A
#
# COMPACT_ATOMS: atom_id res chain seq x y z
N MET A 1 0.35 6.43 -4.30
CA MET A 1 -0.99 5.93 -3.87
C MET A 1 -2.13 6.07 -4.92
N ILE A 2 -1.92 6.83 -6.01
CA ILE A 2 -2.93 7.10 -7.06
C ILE A 2 -3.39 5.83 -7.82
N VAL A 3 -2.46 4.95 -8.18
CA VAL A 3 -2.78 3.69 -8.90
C VAL A 3 -3.70 2.79 -8.06
N GLY A 4 -3.43 2.68 -6.76
CA GLY A 4 -4.28 1.94 -5.81
C GLY A 4 -5.70 2.51 -5.73
N ALA A 5 -5.84 3.84 -5.65
CA ALA A 5 -7.14 4.50 -5.68
C ALA A 5 -7.91 4.23 -6.98
N GLY A 6 -7.22 4.24 -8.13
CA GLY A 6 -7.80 3.90 -9.43
C GLY A 6 -8.32 2.46 -9.52
N ILE A 7 -7.59 1.49 -8.97
CA ILE A 7 -8.00 0.08 -8.93
C ILE A 7 -9.22 -0.11 -8.03
N LEU A 8 -9.23 0.50 -6.84
CA LEU A 8 -10.39 0.47 -5.95
C LEU A 8 -11.63 1.10 -6.59
N ALA A 9 -11.48 2.26 -7.24
CA ALA A 9 -12.57 2.91 -7.96
C ALA A 9 -13.09 2.05 -9.13
N GLY A 10 -12.19 1.41 -9.88
CA GLY A 10 -12.52 0.50 -10.97
C GLY A 10 -13.28 -0.75 -10.50
N ILE A 11 -12.81 -1.40 -9.44
CA ILE A 11 -13.48 -2.57 -8.85
C ILE A 11 -14.89 -2.19 -8.35
N PHE A 12 -15.05 -1.03 -7.72
CA PHE A 12 -16.35 -0.57 -7.25
C PHE A 12 -17.31 -0.17 -8.39
N SER A 13 -16.80 0.44 -9.45
CA SER A 13 -17.60 0.79 -10.64
C SER A 13 -18.09 -0.46 -11.39
N LEU A 14 -17.25 -1.48 -11.51
CA LEU A 14 -17.61 -2.76 -12.13
C LEU A 14 -18.60 -3.55 -11.27
N ASN A 15 -18.48 -3.50 -9.94
CA ASN A 15 -19.43 -4.14 -9.02
C ASN A 15 -20.80 -3.43 -9.02
N HIS A 16 -20.82 -2.09 -9.14
CA HIS A 16 -22.08 -1.34 -9.29
C HIS A 16 -22.81 -1.62 -10.60
N SER A 17 -22.13 -2.15 -11.62
CA SER A 17 -22.73 -2.58 -12.89
C SER A 17 -23.41 -3.97 -12.81
N VAL A 18 -23.40 -4.59 -11.62
CA VAL A 18 -24.19 -5.79 -11.30
C VAL A 18 -25.22 -5.49 -10.19
N PRO A 19 -26.18 -4.56 -10.35
CA PRO A 19 -27.34 -4.52 -9.48
C PRO A 19 -28.47 -5.38 -10.08
N ASP A 20 -29.17 -6.10 -9.20
CA ASP A 20 -30.54 -6.61 -9.39
C ASP A 20 -30.79 -7.89 -10.21
N LEU A 21 -30.12 -9.01 -9.87
CA LEU A 21 -30.72 -10.33 -10.11
C LEU A 21 -30.86 -11.19 -8.84
N SER A 22 -30.07 -10.94 -7.80
CA SER A 22 -30.16 -11.68 -6.53
C SER A 22 -31.21 -11.12 -5.55
N VAL A 23 -31.60 -9.85 -5.68
CA VAL A 23 -32.55 -9.18 -4.77
C VAL A 23 -34.00 -9.56 -5.06
N LEU A 24 -34.32 -10.01 -6.29
CA LEU A 24 -35.69 -10.35 -6.68
C LEU A 24 -36.11 -11.77 -6.25
N LEU A 25 -35.18 -12.61 -5.80
CA LEU A 25 -35.46 -14.01 -5.42
C LEU A 25 -35.57 -14.26 -3.91
N SER A 26 -35.30 -13.26 -3.06
CA SER A 26 -35.35 -13.40 -1.59
C SER A 26 -36.44 -12.54 -0.97
N ASN A 27 -37.70 -12.82 -1.30
CA ASN A 27 -38.80 -12.51 -0.40
C ASN A 27 -39.13 -13.75 0.41
N SER A 28 -38.63 -13.84 1.66
CA SER A 28 -39.28 -14.49 2.80
C SER A 28 -38.36 -14.47 4.03
N THR A 29 -38.95 -14.09 5.16
CA THR A 29 -38.49 -14.21 6.56
C THR A 29 -37.41 -13.26 7.06
N ASP A 30 -37.94 -12.21 7.67
CA ASP A 30 -37.34 -11.33 8.68
C ASP A 30 -36.90 -12.14 9.92
N SER A 31 -35.63 -12.05 10.30
CA SER A 31 -35.14 -12.40 11.64
C SER A 31 -33.81 -11.71 11.93
N HIS A 32 -33.90 -10.46 12.40
CA HIS A 32 -33.23 -9.98 13.61
C HIS A 32 -31.85 -10.59 13.94
N GLU A 33 -30.77 -10.04 13.35
CA GLU A 33 -29.46 -9.81 13.99
C GLU A 33 -28.65 -8.86 13.09
N ARG A 34 -28.74 -7.55 13.35
CA ARG A 34 -27.98 -6.53 12.58
C ARG A 34 -26.49 -6.60 12.95
N HIS A 35 -25.77 -7.51 12.30
CA HIS A 35 -24.31 -7.59 12.35
C HIS A 35 -23.68 -6.22 12.00
N SER A 36 -22.87 -5.71 12.93
CA SER A 36 -22.37 -4.33 12.93
C SER A 36 -21.07 -4.12 12.13
N TYR A 37 -20.77 -4.98 11.14
CA TYR A 37 -19.51 -4.95 10.38
C TYR A 37 -19.75 -5.07 8.86
N ARG A 38 -18.90 -4.39 8.06
CA ARG A 38 -18.89 -4.46 6.59
C ARG A 38 -18.51 -5.89 6.16
N ARG A 39 -19.39 -6.57 5.41
CA ARG A 39 -19.03 -7.80 4.68
C ARG A 39 -18.63 -7.47 3.25
N PHE A 40 -17.45 -7.92 2.87
CA PHE A 40 -16.96 -7.89 1.50
C PHE A 40 -17.52 -9.10 0.76
N SER A 41 -17.96 -8.93 -0.49
CA SER A 41 -18.40 -10.05 -1.33
C SER A 41 -17.21 -10.91 -1.76
N ASP A 42 -17.37 -12.22 -1.89
CA ASP A 42 -16.31 -13.13 -2.33
C ASP A 42 -15.72 -12.73 -3.69
N MET A 43 -16.53 -12.12 -4.56
CA MET A 43 -16.09 -11.56 -5.83
C MET A 43 -15.20 -10.32 -5.65
N GLU A 44 -15.56 -9.43 -4.73
CA GLU A 44 -14.76 -8.22 -4.41
C GLU A 44 -13.40 -8.59 -3.84
N ILE A 45 -13.37 -9.60 -2.95
CA ILE A 45 -12.14 -10.14 -2.37
C ILE A 45 -11.26 -10.73 -3.47
N ARG A 46 -11.84 -11.56 -4.36
CA ARG A 46 -11.09 -12.18 -5.47
C ARG A 46 -10.53 -11.14 -6.45
N MET A 47 -11.29 -10.09 -6.76
CA MET A 47 -10.84 -9.00 -7.63
C MET A 47 -9.71 -8.18 -6.99
N MET A 48 -9.79 -7.89 -5.70
CA MET A 48 -8.76 -7.15 -4.98
C MET A 48 -7.43 -7.92 -4.94
N TYR A 49 -7.47 -9.19 -4.54
CA TYR A 49 -6.27 -10.05 -4.53
C TYR A 49 -5.74 -10.31 -5.95
N GLY A 50 -6.62 -10.52 -6.93
CA GLY A 50 -6.22 -10.72 -8.33
C GLY A 50 -5.50 -9.50 -8.92
N ALA A 51 -6.02 -8.30 -8.67
CA ALA A 51 -5.37 -7.06 -9.10
C ALA A 51 -3.99 -6.88 -8.44
N PHE A 52 -3.89 -7.14 -7.13
CA PHE A 52 -2.62 -7.07 -6.41
C PHE A 52 -1.57 -8.02 -7.03
N THR A 53 -1.93 -9.29 -7.26
CA THR A 53 -1.04 -10.27 -7.87
C THR A 53 -0.61 -9.86 -9.28
N ALA A 54 -1.53 -9.37 -10.12
CA ALA A 54 -1.21 -8.94 -11.48
C ALA A 54 -0.20 -7.77 -11.47
N ILE A 55 -0.40 -6.78 -10.60
CA ILE A 55 0.50 -5.63 -10.48
C ILE A 55 1.88 -6.06 -9.99
N THR A 56 1.95 -6.94 -9.00
CA THR A 56 3.22 -7.49 -8.50
C THR A 56 3.97 -8.24 -9.60
N LEU A 57 3.29 -9.04 -10.42
CA LEU A 57 3.91 -9.73 -11.55
C LEU A 57 4.44 -8.74 -12.59
N CYS A 58 3.65 -7.72 -12.94
CA CYS A 58 4.09 -6.65 -13.83
C CYS A 58 5.31 -5.90 -13.29
N ALA A 59 5.33 -5.57 -11.99
CA ALA A 59 6.44 -4.89 -11.35
C ALA A 59 7.73 -5.73 -11.37
N ASN A 60 7.62 -7.02 -11.05
CA ASN A 60 8.76 -7.94 -11.12
C ASN A 60 9.26 -8.12 -12.56
N LEU A 61 8.35 -8.17 -13.53
CA LEU A 61 8.72 -8.25 -14.94
C LEU A 61 9.46 -6.97 -15.38
N ILE A 62 8.96 -5.79 -15.02
CA ILE A 62 9.62 -4.51 -15.31
C ILE A 62 11.01 -4.46 -14.66
N PHE A 63 11.13 -4.88 -13.39
CA PHE A 63 12.42 -4.92 -12.69
C PHE A 63 13.40 -5.91 -13.33
N ALA A 64 12.90 -7.04 -13.84
CA ALA A 64 13.73 -8.02 -14.56
C ALA A 64 14.15 -7.52 -15.97
N LEU A 65 13.32 -6.70 -16.61
CA LEU A 65 13.62 -6.09 -17.92
C LEU A 65 14.41 -4.79 -17.81
N ALA A 66 14.45 -4.17 -16.62
CA ALA A 66 15.22 -2.97 -16.38
C ALA A 66 16.72 -3.30 -16.51
N PRO A 67 17.43 -2.67 -17.47
CA PRO A 67 18.85 -2.94 -17.67
C PRO A 67 19.63 -2.51 -16.42
N SER A 68 20.34 -3.45 -15.81
CA SER A 68 21.28 -3.18 -14.71
C SER A 68 22.62 -2.69 -15.27
N GLU A 69 22.59 -1.67 -16.11
CA GLU A 69 23.81 -1.07 -16.65
C GLU A 69 24.43 -0.17 -15.57
N ASP A 70 25.54 -0.62 -15.01
CA ASP A 70 26.41 0.22 -14.20
C ASP A 70 26.89 1.39 -15.07
N ILE A 71 26.60 2.62 -14.65
CA ILE A 71 26.97 3.83 -15.39
C ILE A 71 28.50 3.85 -15.52
N PRO A 72 29.06 3.94 -16.74
CA PRO A 72 30.49 4.15 -16.92
C PRO A 72 30.85 5.51 -16.32
N ASP A 73 31.85 5.54 -15.44
CA ASP A 73 32.31 6.70 -14.65
C ASP A 73 31.49 7.05 -13.38
N CYS A 74 30.85 6.07 -12.73
CA CYS A 74 30.50 6.22 -11.32
C CYS A 74 31.77 6.38 -10.46
N ILE A 75 31.78 7.33 -9.51
CA ILE A 75 32.84 7.52 -8.51
C ILE A 75 33.04 6.25 -7.65
N GLU A 76 32.02 5.40 -7.58
CA GLU A 76 32.03 4.08 -6.92
C GLU A 76 32.51 2.94 -7.84
N GLY A 77 32.69 3.25 -9.14
CA GLY A 77 33.15 2.36 -10.18
C GLY A 77 34.65 2.13 -10.11
N LYS A 78 35.05 1.08 -9.40
CA LYS A 78 36.27 0.30 -9.69
C LYS A 78 37.62 0.91 -9.28
N HIS A 79 37.67 1.82 -8.30
CA HIS A 79 38.93 2.06 -7.57
C HIS A 79 38.90 1.27 -6.24
N ASN A 80 39.58 0.11 -6.22
CA ASN A 80 39.72 -0.78 -5.06
C ASN A 80 38.40 -1.35 -4.47
N LYS A 81 37.63 -2.14 -5.24
CA LYS A 81 36.72 -3.13 -4.63
C LYS A 81 37.56 -4.21 -3.93
N ILE A 82 38.03 -3.91 -2.73
CA ILE A 82 38.32 -4.95 -1.73
C ILE A 82 37.00 -5.73 -1.64
N GLN A 83 37.00 -7.02 -1.98
CA GLN A 83 35.83 -7.88 -1.80
C GLN A 83 35.53 -7.94 -0.31
N ARG A 84 34.76 -6.97 0.20
CA ARG A 84 34.28 -6.98 1.58
C ARG A 84 33.30 -8.13 1.68
N THR A 85 33.55 -9.00 2.63
CA THR A 85 32.64 -10.11 2.90
C THR A 85 31.30 -9.52 3.34
N PHE A 86 30.20 -10.21 3.06
CA PHE A 86 28.86 -9.78 3.52
C PHE A 86 28.83 -9.45 5.02
N LYS A 87 29.61 -10.18 5.82
CA LYS A 87 29.82 -9.92 7.25
C LYS A 87 30.47 -8.56 7.51
N ASP A 88 31.49 -8.18 6.75
CA ASP A 88 32.17 -6.88 6.90
C ASP A 88 31.24 -5.73 6.53
N GLN A 89 30.39 -5.92 5.51
CA GLN A 89 29.39 -4.92 5.13
C GLN A 89 28.30 -4.78 6.20
N MET A 90 27.83 -5.91 6.74
CA MET A 90 26.85 -5.91 7.83
C MET A 90 27.41 -5.26 9.10
N ASP A 91 28.67 -5.58 9.44
CA ASP A 91 29.36 -5.00 10.60
C ASP A 91 29.56 -3.51 10.42
N GLN A 92 29.90 -3.05 9.21
CA GLN A 92 30.01 -1.63 8.89
C GLN A 92 28.66 -0.90 9.00
N VAL A 93 27.56 -1.51 8.54
CA VAL A 93 26.21 -0.97 8.73
C VAL A 93 25.90 -0.86 10.22
N LEU A 94 26.19 -1.91 11.00
CA LEU A 94 25.96 -1.93 12.45
C LEU A 94 26.87 -0.97 13.22
N ALA A 95 28.08 -0.68 12.71
CA ALA A 95 28.94 0.36 13.26
C ALA A 95 28.36 1.76 13.02
N ILE A 96 27.80 2.00 11.84
CA ILE A 96 27.09 3.26 11.52
C ILE A 96 25.84 3.41 12.40
N PHE A 97 25.08 2.30 12.61
CA PHE A 97 24.35 1.97 13.85
C PHE A 97 24.47 2.89 15.06
N VAL A 98 25.71 2.86 15.56
CA VAL A 98 26.12 3.26 16.90
C VAL A 98 26.80 4.63 16.85
N ASP A 99 26.95 5.23 15.67
CA ASP A 99 27.47 6.58 15.54
C ASP A 99 26.52 7.58 16.22
N LYS A 100 27.11 8.50 17.00
CA LYS A 100 26.41 9.50 17.81
C LYS A 100 25.48 10.37 16.97
N ARG A 101 25.84 10.62 15.71
CA ARG A 101 25.01 11.36 14.75
C ARG A 101 23.76 10.59 14.35
N MET A 102 23.88 9.28 14.15
CA MET A 102 22.75 8.47 13.74
C MET A 102 21.81 8.15 14.91
N ILE A 103 22.34 7.98 16.12
CA ILE A 103 21.54 7.86 17.33
C ILE A 103 20.73 9.14 17.57
N ALA A 104 21.30 10.32 17.31
CA ALA A 104 20.57 11.58 17.41
C ALA A 104 19.45 11.73 16.35
N LEU A 105 19.63 11.12 15.17
CA LEU A 105 18.66 11.14 14.07
C LEU A 105 17.58 10.04 14.20
N SER A 106 17.89 8.94 14.87
CA SER A 106 16.98 7.81 15.15
C SER A 106 15.60 8.21 15.70
N PRO A 107 15.46 9.06 16.74
CA PRO A 107 14.14 9.45 17.24
C PRO A 107 13.32 10.23 16.19
N LEU A 108 13.97 10.99 15.31
CA LEU A 108 13.29 11.69 14.22
C LEU A 108 12.75 10.69 13.20
N PHE A 109 13.55 9.70 12.81
CA PHE A 109 13.09 8.64 11.90
C PHE A 109 11.98 7.78 12.52
N LEU A 110 12.07 7.49 13.82
CA LEU A 110 11.03 6.75 14.53
C LEU A 110 9.72 7.54 14.57
N HIS A 111 9.79 8.84 14.88
CA HIS A 111 8.62 9.70 14.86
C HIS A 111 8.00 9.80 13.47
N LEU A 112 8.82 10.00 12.43
CA LEU A 112 8.36 10.06 11.05
C LEU A 112 7.72 8.74 10.60
N GLY A 113 8.33 7.60 10.95
CA GLY A 113 7.79 6.26 10.67
C GLY A 113 6.46 6.00 11.38
N PHE A 114 6.34 6.39 12.65
CA PHE A 114 5.09 6.26 13.40
C PHE A 114 3.99 7.17 12.82
N TYR A 115 4.34 8.42 12.54
CA TYR A 115 3.43 9.40 11.97
C TYR A 115 2.89 8.92 10.61
N THR A 116 3.78 8.53 9.69
CA THR A 116 3.39 8.01 8.37
C THR A 116 2.55 6.74 8.47
N SER A 117 2.93 5.80 9.35
CA SER A 117 2.16 4.56 9.58
C SER A 117 0.75 4.83 10.11
N PHE A 118 0.60 5.81 11.01
CA PHE A 118 -0.70 6.20 11.55
C PHE A 118 -1.63 6.73 10.45
N TRP A 119 -1.14 7.66 9.63
CA TRP A 119 -1.94 8.24 8.55
C TRP A 119 -2.23 7.24 7.43
N VAL A 120 -1.25 6.46 7.01
CA VAL A 120 -1.41 5.52 5.88
C VAL A 120 -2.24 4.29 6.26
N CYS A 121 -2.12 3.78 7.48
CA CYS A 121 -2.78 2.52 7.87
C CYS A 121 -3.96 2.73 8.83
N VAL A 122 -3.75 3.43 9.94
CA VAL A 122 -4.75 3.51 11.02
C VAL A 122 -5.94 4.34 10.57
N TYR A 123 -5.71 5.51 9.99
CA TYR A 123 -6.76 6.42 9.55
C TYR A 123 -7.73 5.78 8.53
N PRO A 124 -7.30 5.25 7.37
CA PRO A 124 -8.22 4.63 6.42
C PRO A 124 -8.91 3.38 6.97
N THR A 125 -8.24 2.61 7.84
CA THR A 125 -8.85 1.45 8.51
C THR A 125 -10.03 1.88 9.38
N THR A 126 -9.89 2.96 10.14
CA THR A 126 -11.01 3.48 10.96
C THR A 126 -12.18 3.98 10.12
N LEU A 127 -11.92 4.52 8.92
CA LEU A 127 -12.99 4.95 7.99
C LEU A 127 -13.81 3.76 7.47
N ILE A 128 -13.16 2.60 7.27
CA ILE A 128 -13.80 1.38 6.76
C ILE A 128 -14.66 0.69 7.85
N PHE A 129 -14.21 0.71 9.10
CA PHE A 129 -14.86 -0.03 10.19
C PHE A 129 -15.84 0.78 11.05
N THR A 130 -15.91 2.10 10.89
CA THR A 130 -16.83 2.94 11.67
C THR A 130 -18.28 2.82 11.19
N LYS A 131 -19.20 2.52 12.12
CA LYS A 131 -20.63 2.24 11.89
C LYS A 131 -21.42 3.36 11.19
N SER A 132 -21.03 4.62 11.40
CA SER A 132 -21.67 5.79 10.76
C SER A 132 -21.21 6.01 9.32
N LEU A 133 -20.06 5.45 8.94
CA LEU A 133 -19.34 5.80 7.71
C LEU A 133 -19.20 4.61 6.73
N SER A 134 -19.50 3.39 7.20
CA SER A 134 -19.52 2.16 6.38
C SER A 134 -20.50 2.20 5.19
N LYS A 135 -21.43 3.16 5.17
CA LYS A 135 -22.34 3.43 4.05
C LYS A 135 -21.62 4.05 2.83
N TYR A 136 -20.47 4.71 3.02
CA TYR A 136 -19.71 5.38 1.96
C TYR A 136 -18.51 4.53 1.51
N ILE A 137 -18.77 3.61 0.58
CA ILE A 137 -17.81 2.64 0.04
C ILE A 137 -16.57 3.30 -0.62
N TYR A 138 -16.75 4.49 -1.19
CA TYR A 138 -15.70 5.21 -1.93
C TYR A 138 -14.73 6.01 -1.04
N LEU A 139 -15.02 6.16 0.25
CA LEU A 139 -14.26 7.06 1.13
C LEU A 139 -12.77 6.71 1.26
N PRO A 140 -12.37 5.43 1.39
CA PRO A 140 -10.96 5.04 1.40
C PRO A 140 -10.27 5.32 0.05
N ALA A 141 -10.99 5.18 -1.06
CA ALA A 141 -10.45 5.46 -2.39
C ALA A 141 -10.21 6.97 -2.58
N PHE A 142 -11.14 7.82 -2.14
CA PHE A 142 -10.95 9.28 -2.13
C PHE A 142 -9.79 9.69 -1.22
N TYR A 143 -9.66 9.08 -0.05
CA TYR A 143 -8.52 9.32 0.84
C TYR A 143 -7.19 8.97 0.18
N SER A 144 -7.06 7.77 -0.42
CA SER A 144 -5.84 7.37 -1.14
C SER A 144 -5.54 8.25 -2.37
N LEU A 145 -6.56 8.77 -3.04
CA LEU A 145 -6.41 9.71 -4.14
C LEU A 145 -5.90 11.07 -3.65
N ALA A 146 -6.50 11.62 -2.58
CA ALA A 146 -6.09 12.88 -1.99
C ALA A 146 -4.66 12.85 -1.44
N VAL A 147 -4.26 11.76 -0.78
CA VAL A 147 -2.87 11.58 -0.32
C VAL A 147 -1.93 11.47 -1.52
N GLY A 148 -2.30 10.71 -2.56
CA GLY A 148 -1.50 10.59 -3.77
C GLY A 148 -1.33 11.91 -4.54
N LEU A 149 -2.36 12.75 -4.61
CA LEU A 149 -2.25 14.09 -5.18
C LEU A 149 -1.42 15.03 -4.31
N GLY A 150 -1.54 14.92 -2.98
CA GLY A 150 -0.72 15.68 -2.04
C GLY A 150 0.78 15.40 -2.21
N GLU A 151 1.15 14.13 -2.44
CA GLU A 151 2.53 13.74 -2.76
C GLU A 151 3.02 14.41 -4.05
N VAL A 152 2.25 14.34 -5.15
CA VAL A 152 2.65 14.88 -6.46
C VAL A 152 2.71 16.41 -6.50
N VAL A 153 1.86 17.10 -5.72
CA VAL A 153 1.82 18.57 -5.67
C VAL A 153 2.88 19.13 -4.70
N SER A 154 3.29 18.35 -3.71
CA SER A 154 4.31 18.77 -2.73
C SER A 154 5.74 18.55 -3.23
N GLU A 155 5.93 17.79 -4.31
CA GLU A 155 7.21 17.58 -5.00
C GLU A 155 7.38 18.61 -6.13
#